data_AF-A0A3S3U7N5-F1
#
_entry.id   AF-A0A3S3U7N5-F1
#
_cell.length_a   1.000
_cell.length_b   1.000
_cell.length_c   1.000
_cell.angle_alpha   90.00
_cell.angle_beta   90.00
_cell.angle_gamma   90.00
#
_symmetry.space_group_name_H-M   'P 1'
#
loop_
_entity.id
_entity.type
_entity.pdbx_description
1 polymer ?
#
loop_
_entity_poly.entity_id
_entity_poly.type
_entity_poly.pdbx_seq_one_letter_code
_entity_poly.pdbx_strand_id
1 'polypeptide(L)'
;MFIRMLTSLAGDAFSYDHGETVAVDNAIGRAWIAAGIAEAAPATAAAEKAARDLRGQVEDLTARLADAEADRDALREQVAALAAQLAPAA
;
A
#
# COMPACT_ATOMS: atom_id res chain seq x y z
N MET A 1 -2.46 -2.13 -15.20
CA MET A 1 -1.96 -1.03 -16.06
C MET A 1 -2.20 0.32 -15.42
N PHE A 2 -1.53 1.35 -15.89
CA PHE A 2 -1.84 2.74 -15.52
C PHE A 2 -2.71 3.39 -16.60
N ILE A 3 -3.75 4.07 -16.18
CA ILE A 3 -4.63 4.88 -17.03
C ILE A 3 -4.70 6.30 -16.50
N ARG A 4 -5.00 7.24 -17.39
CA ARG A 4 -5.31 8.62 -17.03
C ARG A 4 -6.81 8.85 -17.21
N MET A 5 -7.48 9.32 -16.16
CA MET A 5 -8.91 9.55 -16.19
C MET A 5 -9.24 10.75 -17.09
N LEU A 6 -10.19 10.59 -18.00
CA LEU A 6 -10.69 11.67 -18.85
C LEU A 6 -11.93 12.34 -18.25
N THR A 7 -12.60 11.66 -17.32
CA THR A 7 -13.71 12.19 -16.53
C THR A 7 -13.55 11.77 -15.07
N SER A 8 -14.04 12.57 -14.14
CA SER A 8 -14.16 12.12 -12.76
C SER A 8 -15.12 10.92 -12.67
N LEU A 9 -14.78 9.93 -11.85
CA LEU A 9 -15.56 8.71 -11.66
C LEU A 9 -15.53 8.32 -10.19
N ALA A 10 -16.69 8.13 -9.59
CA ALA A 10 -16.80 7.64 -8.22
C ALA A 10 -17.75 6.44 -8.15
N GLY A 11 -17.41 5.50 -7.28
CA GLY A 11 -18.25 4.38 -6.85
C GLY A 11 -18.18 4.22 -5.34
N ASP A 12 -18.84 3.21 -4.82
CA ASP A 12 -18.99 3.03 -3.36
C ASP A 12 -17.66 2.89 -2.60
N ALA A 13 -16.62 2.37 -3.27
CA ALA A 13 -15.31 2.11 -2.67
C ALA A 13 -14.15 2.89 -3.31
N PHE A 14 -14.43 3.77 -4.27
CA PHE A 14 -13.38 4.50 -4.99
C PHE A 14 -13.88 5.84 -5.53
N SER A 15 -12.98 6.80 -5.64
CA SER A 15 -13.21 8.06 -6.33
C SER A 15 -11.95 8.45 -7.08
N TYR A 16 -12.10 8.81 -8.34
CA TYR A 16 -11.01 9.27 -9.19
C TYR A 16 -11.37 10.60 -9.83
N ASP A 17 -10.40 11.50 -9.85
CA ASP A 17 -10.56 12.83 -10.44
C ASP A 17 -10.15 12.85 -11.91
N HIS A 18 -10.66 13.84 -12.65
CA HIS A 18 -10.20 14.13 -13.99
C HIS A 18 -8.67 14.37 -14.01
N GLY A 19 -7.99 13.72 -14.96
CA GLY A 19 -6.54 13.81 -15.13
C GLY A 19 -5.73 12.93 -14.17
N GLU A 20 -6.37 12.28 -13.19
CA GLU A 20 -5.68 11.41 -12.25
C GLU A 20 -5.09 10.18 -12.98
N THR A 21 -3.85 9.82 -12.61
CA THR A 21 -3.21 8.59 -13.06
C THR A 21 -3.42 7.50 -12.03
N VAL A 22 -4.14 6.45 -12.42
CA VAL A 22 -4.57 5.38 -11.50
C VAL A 22 -4.07 4.02 -11.96
N ALA A 23 -3.68 3.19 -11.00
CA ALA A 23 -3.32 1.80 -11.24
C ALA A 23 -4.59 0.94 -11.17
N VAL A 24 -4.94 0.28 -12.26
CA VAL A 24 -6.11 -0.61 -12.33
C VAL A 24 -5.75 -1.94 -12.95
N ASP A 25 -6.61 -2.94 -12.73
CA ASP A 25 -6.51 -4.20 -13.45
C ASP A 25 -6.55 -3.97 -14.97
N ASN A 26 -5.85 -4.81 -15.73
CA ASN A 26 -5.76 -4.65 -17.19
C ASN A 26 -7.12 -4.79 -17.88
N ALA A 27 -8.01 -5.65 -17.39
CA ALA A 27 -9.35 -5.79 -17.96
C ALA A 27 -10.18 -4.51 -17.75
N ILE A 28 -10.13 -3.95 -16.54
CA ILE A 28 -10.82 -2.71 -16.17
C ILE A 28 -10.28 -1.54 -16.99
N GLY A 29 -8.96 -1.36 -17.01
CA GLY A 29 -8.33 -0.27 -17.76
C GLY A 29 -8.67 -0.32 -19.25
N ARG A 30 -8.64 -1.50 -19.88
CA ARG A 30 -9.07 -1.66 -21.28
C ARG A 30 -10.54 -1.31 -21.48
N ALA A 31 -11.43 -1.75 -20.58
CA ALA A 31 -12.85 -1.46 -20.66
C ALA A 31 -13.13 0.05 -20.55
N TRP A 32 -12.46 0.74 -19.62
CA TRP A 32 -12.63 2.19 -19.45
C TRP A 32 -12.06 3.00 -20.61
N ILE A 33 -10.96 2.54 -21.21
CA ILE A 33 -10.42 3.12 -22.45
C ILE A 33 -11.41 2.93 -23.60
N ALA A 34 -11.93 1.72 -23.79
CA ALA A 34 -12.91 1.43 -24.84
C ALA A 34 -14.22 2.24 -24.67
N ALA A 35 -14.60 2.50 -23.41
CA ALA A 35 -15.75 3.34 -23.08
C ALA A 35 -15.48 4.86 -23.19
N GLY A 36 -14.23 5.28 -23.46
CA GLY A 36 -13.85 6.69 -23.55
C GLY A 36 -13.80 7.45 -22.21
N ILE A 37 -13.78 6.72 -21.09
CA ILE A 37 -13.75 7.27 -19.72
C ILE A 37 -12.31 7.56 -19.27
N ALA A 38 -11.36 6.83 -19.85
CA ALA A 38 -9.94 6.96 -19.57
C ALA A 38 -9.11 6.78 -20.84
N GLU A 39 -7.82 7.09 -20.75
CA GLU A 39 -6.82 6.77 -21.76
C GLU A 39 -5.63 6.05 -21.13
N ALA A 40 -4.74 5.48 -21.96
CA ALA A 40 -3.47 4.98 -21.47
C ALA A 40 -2.67 6.13 -20.85
N ALA A 41 -2.18 5.94 -19.62
CA ALA A 41 -1.37 6.96 -18.97
C ALA A 41 -0.07 7.19 -19.74
N PRO A 42 0.40 8.45 -19.89
CA PRO A 42 1.74 8.72 -20.37
C PRO A 42 2.78 7.94 -19.55
N ALA A 43 3.80 7.38 -20.22
CA ALA A 43 4.78 6.51 -19.57
C ALA A 43 5.49 7.20 -18.38
N THR A 44 5.76 8.50 -18.48
CA THR A 44 6.36 9.30 -17.41
C THR A 44 5.43 9.42 -16.21
N ALA A 45 4.17 9.80 -16.42
CA ALA A 45 3.16 9.91 -15.35
C ALA A 45 2.91 8.56 -14.66
N ALA A 46 2.87 7.47 -15.44
CA ALA A 46 2.75 6.12 -14.91
C ALA A 46 3.95 5.73 -14.05
N ALA A 47 5.17 6.01 -14.51
CA ALA A 47 6.39 5.71 -13.75
C ALA A 47 6.48 6.52 -12.46
N GLU A 48 6.13 7.81 -12.50
CA GLU A 48 6.10 8.67 -11.32
C GLU A 48 5.06 8.20 -10.29
N LYS A 49 3.86 7.83 -10.75
CA LYS A 49 2.82 7.27 -9.87
C LYS A 49 3.29 5.97 -9.24
N ALA A 50 3.84 5.05 -10.04
CA ALA A 50 4.40 3.80 -9.54
C ALA A 50 5.50 4.02 -8.50
N ALA A 51 6.39 4.98 -8.72
CA ALA A 51 7.46 5.32 -7.78
C ALA A 51 6.91 5.89 -6.47
N ARG A 52 5.90 6.77 -6.52
CA ARG A 52 5.23 7.30 -5.32
C ARG A 52 4.52 6.20 -4.54
N ASP A 53 3.75 5.36 -5.22
CA ASP A 53 3.02 4.26 -4.59
C ASP A 53 3.99 3.27 -3.91
N LEU A 54 5.10 2.94 -4.58
CA LEU A 54 6.12 2.05 -4.03
C LEU A 54 6.81 2.65 -2.80
N ARG A 55 7.12 3.96 -2.81
CA ARG A 55 7.69 4.64 -1.63
C ARG A 55 6.73 4.58 -0.44
N GLY A 56 5.44 4.86 -0.66
CA GLY A 56 4.44 4.75 0.40
C GLY A 56 4.33 3.33 0.98
N GLN A 57 4.42 2.30 0.12
CA GLN A 57 4.46 0.91 0.60
C GLN A 57 5.72 0.60 1.42
N VAL A 58 6.87 1.11 1.01
CA VAL A 58 8.12 0.94 1.78
C VAL A 58 8.01 1.63 3.14
N GLU A 59 7.45 2.83 3.19
CA GLU A 59 7.22 3.57 4.45
C GLU A 59 6.27 2.80 5.39
N ASP A 60 5.14 2.30 4.89
CA ASP A 60 4.19 1.48 5.68
C ASP A 60 4.84 0.19 6.19
N LEU A 61 5.53 -0.54 5.32
CA LEU A 61 6.22 -1.78 5.71
C LEU A 61 7.34 -1.52 6.72
N THR A 62 8.05 -0.39 6.60
CA THR A 62 9.07 0.02 7.57
C THR A 62 8.45 0.30 8.93
N ALA A 63 7.33 1.02 8.99
CA ALA A 63 6.61 1.29 10.22
C ALA A 63 6.13 -0.02 10.89
N ARG A 64 5.51 -0.90 10.11
CA ARG A 64 5.03 -2.21 10.60
C ARG A 64 6.15 -3.12 11.09
N LEU A 65 7.32 -3.04 10.45
CA LEU A 65 8.50 -3.78 10.92
C LEU A 65 8.98 -3.24 12.26
N ALA A 66 9.06 -1.92 12.43
CA ALA A 66 9.45 -1.31 13.70
C ALA A 66 8.49 -1.69 14.84
N ASP A 67 7.18 -1.68 14.58
CA ASP A 67 6.17 -2.12 15.55
C ASP A 67 6.37 -3.60 15.93
N ALA A 68 6.57 -4.47 14.93
CA ALA A 68 6.80 -5.90 15.17
C ALA A 68 8.11 -6.18 15.93
N GLU A 69 9.15 -5.38 15.71
CA GLU A 69 10.41 -5.47 16.46
C GLU A 69 10.24 -5.05 17.92
N ALA A 70 9.49 -3.97 18.17
CA ALA A 70 9.16 -3.53 19.52
C ALA A 70 8.34 -4.59 20.28
N ASP A 71 7.31 -5.16 19.65
CA ASP A 71 6.50 -6.23 20.23
C ASP A 71 7.35 -7.47 20.57
N ARG A 72 8.24 -7.86 19.65
CA ARG A 72 9.18 -8.97 19.87
C ARG A 72 10.06 -8.72 21.09
N ASP A 73 10.60 -7.53 21.25
CA ASP A 73 11.51 -7.21 22.34
C ASP A 73 10.77 -7.14 23.69
N ALA A 74 9.55 -6.58 23.71
CA ALA A 74 8.68 -6.63 24.88
C ALA A 74 8.32 -8.08 25.30
N LEU A 75 8.04 -8.96 24.33
CA LEU A 75 7.79 -10.38 24.61
C LEU A 75 9.03 -11.09 25.16
N ARG A 76 10.23 -10.76 24.66
CA ARG A 76 11.49 -11.30 25.19
C ARG A 76 11.70 -10.92 26.64
N GLU A 77 11.43 -9.66 27.00
CA GLU A 77 11.51 -9.19 28.39
C GLU A 77 10.51 -9.93 29.28
N GLN A 78 9.26 -10.09 28.84
CA GLN A 78 8.24 -10.84 29.57
C GLN A 78 8.65 -12.31 29.80
N VAL A 79 9.17 -12.98 28.76
CA VAL A 79 9.67 -14.35 28.87
C VAL A 79 10.83 -14.44 29.85
N ALA A 80 11.79 -13.51 29.81
CA ALA A 80 12.91 -13.47 30.74
C ALA A 80 12.44 -13.27 32.20
N ALA A 81 11.47 -12.37 32.41
CA ALA A 81 10.89 -12.13 33.72
C ALA A 81 10.17 -13.37 34.27
N LEU A 82 9.37 -14.04 33.43
CA LEU A 82 8.69 -15.28 33.81
C LEU A 82 9.69 -16.41 34.11
N ALA A 83 10.75 -16.55 33.30
CA ALA A 83 11.80 -17.53 33.54
C ALA A 83 12.52 -17.30 34.88
N ALA A 84 12.77 -16.04 35.24
CA ALA A 84 13.36 -15.67 36.53
C ALA A 84 12.43 -15.99 37.71
N GLN A 85 11.11 -15.80 37.56
CA GLN A 85 10.13 -16.17 38.59
C GLN A 85 10.01 -17.68 38.79
N LEU A 86 10.23 -18.46 37.73
CA LEU A 86 10.18 -19.92 37.75
C LEU A 86 11.51 -20.57 38.15
N ALA A 87 12.59 -19.79 38.24
CA ALA A 87 13.86 -20.31 38.72
C ALA A 87 13.68 -20.79 40.17
N PRO A 88 14.00 -22.06 40.48
CA PRO A 88 13.86 -22.55 41.84
C PRO A 88 14.75 -21.72 42.77
N ALA A 89 14.19 -21.28 43.91
CA ALA A 89 14.99 -20.71 44.98
C ALA A 89 16.03 -21.76 45.40
N ALA A 90 17.30 -21.51 45.07
CA ALA A 90 18.43 -22.33 45.47
C ALA A 90 18.70 -22.18 46.96
#